data_AF-A0A662SF38-F1
#
_entry.id   AF-A0A662SF38-F1
#
_cell.length_a   1.000
_cell.length_b   1.000
_cell.length_c   1.000
_cell.angle_alpha   90.00
_cell.angle_beta   90.00
_cell.angle_gamma   90.00
#
_symmetry.space_group_name_H-M   'P 1'
#
loop_
_entity.id
_entity.type
_entity.pdbx_description
1 polymer ?
#
loop_
_entity_poly.entity_id
_entity_poly.type
_entity_poly.pdbx_seq_one_letter_code
_entity_poly.pdbx_strand_id
1 'polypeptide(L)'
;FSTGNNYLLVDESGDMAVVEASPQKVRLRRESERGFLVATNHFMHPEMKDVENVKERPPSSVRRYERITEIISLNGGRIDIQLAKEILADHKGSVCSHIKPIRFGTLWSFIASPSDKTVLIAPGHPCRAHYKEDRRLKQMLIRKRGGTTKLMS
;
A
#
# COMPACT_ATOMS: atom_id res chain seq x y z
N PHE A 1 3.15 13.30 -16.60
CA PHE A 1 3.01 11.89 -16.18
C PHE A 1 3.65 11.76 -14.82
N SER A 2 2.88 11.54 -13.75
CA SER A 2 3.37 11.53 -12.36
C SER A 2 4.78 10.93 -12.24
N THR A 3 5.78 11.77 -12.00
CA THR A 3 7.18 11.34 -11.94
C THR A 3 7.54 10.65 -10.61
N GLY A 4 6.62 10.67 -9.63
CA GLY A 4 6.77 9.95 -8.37
C GLY A 4 6.40 8.49 -8.49
N ASN A 5 7.39 7.61 -8.73
CA ASN A 5 7.17 6.15 -8.65
C ASN A 5 7.61 5.64 -7.28
N ASN A 6 6.65 5.26 -6.47
CA ASN A 6 6.89 4.65 -5.16
C ASN A 6 6.42 3.20 -5.20
N TYR A 7 7.31 2.26 -4.89
CA TYR A 7 7.01 0.83 -4.81
C TYR A 7 7.19 0.36 -3.37
N LEU A 8 6.10 -0.02 -2.70
CA LEU A 8 6.16 -0.67 -1.39
C LEU A 8 6.33 -2.18 -1.57
N LEU A 9 7.40 -2.72 -1.00
CA LEU A 9 7.75 -4.12 -0.99
C LEU A 9 7.72 -4.63 0.45
N VAL A 10 7.19 -5.84 0.63
CA VAL A 10 7.18 -6.55 1.91
C VAL A 10 7.27 -8.04 1.64
N ASP A 11 8.04 -8.77 2.45
CA ASP A 11 8.15 -10.22 2.37
C ASP A 11 7.43 -10.94 3.53
N GLU A 12 7.51 -12.27 3.56
CA GLU A 12 6.85 -13.09 4.59
C GLU A 12 7.46 -12.97 6.00
N SER A 13 8.71 -12.52 6.10
CA SER A 13 9.39 -12.25 7.37
C SER A 13 8.98 -10.92 7.99
N GLY A 14 8.37 -10.04 7.18
CA GLY A 14 8.02 -8.68 7.55
C GLY A 14 9.08 -7.65 7.18
N ASP A 15 10.17 -8.06 6.51
CA ASP A 15 11.13 -7.12 5.96
C ASP A 15 10.46 -6.30 4.86
N MET A 16 10.69 -5.00 4.87
CA MET A 16 9.93 -4.05 4.06
C MET A 16 10.79 -2.88 3.58
N ALA A 17 10.48 -2.41 2.37
CA ALA A 17 11.13 -1.26 1.78
C ALA A 17 10.16 -0.47 0.91
N VAL A 18 10.34 0.85 0.86
CA VAL A 18 9.79 1.69 -0.20
C VAL A 18 10.91 2.06 -1.16
N VAL A 19 10.79 1.67 -2.41
CA VAL A 19 11.66 2.11 -3.50
C VAL A 19 11.05 3.36 -4.12
N GLU A 20 11.77 4.48 -4.03
CA GLU A 20 11.42 5.75 -4.67
C GLU A 20 12.27 5.91 -5.93
N ALA A 21 11.64 5.99 -7.09
CA ALA A 21 12.31 5.93 -8.39
C ALA A 21 11.88 7.05 -9.34
N SER A 22 12.88 7.62 -10.01
CA SER A 22 12.79 8.57 -11.11
C SER A 22 13.76 8.12 -12.22
N PRO A 23 13.68 8.66 -13.45
CA PRO A 23 14.67 8.37 -14.49
C PRO A 23 16.12 8.73 -14.09
N GLN A 24 16.31 9.68 -13.17
CA GLN A 24 17.62 10.17 -12.76
C GLN A 24 18.17 9.48 -11.50
N LYS A 25 17.30 9.08 -10.57
CA LYS A 25 17.68 8.59 -9.25
C LYS A 25 16.73 7.50 -8.76
N VAL A 26 17.29 6.55 -8.02
CA VAL A 26 16.56 5.56 -7.23
C VAL A 26 17.07 5.61 -5.80
N ARG A 27 16.16 5.65 -4.83
CA ARG A 27 16.48 5.59 -3.40
C ARG A 27 15.57 4.60 -2.68
N LEU A 28 16.11 3.99 -1.64
CA LEU A 28 15.36 3.07 -0.80
C LEU A 28 15.10 3.74 0.55
N ARG A 29 13.86 3.63 1.03
CA ARG A 29 13.54 3.82 2.44
C ARG A 29 13.30 2.45 3.04
N ARG A 30 14.21 2.02 3.90
CA ARG A 30 14.05 0.89 4.81
C ARG A 30 13.82 1.41 6.22
N GLU A 31 13.50 0.52 7.15
CA GLU A 31 13.59 0.74 8.61
C GLU A 31 13.28 2.18 9.04
N SER A 32 12.02 2.47 9.36
CA SER A 32 11.69 3.76 9.99
C SER A 32 11.86 3.65 11.50
N GLU A 33 12.30 4.73 12.14
CA GLU A 33 12.27 4.87 13.61
C GLU A 33 10.87 4.63 14.20
N ARG A 34 9.82 4.74 13.38
CA ARG A 34 8.42 4.53 13.75
C ARG A 34 7.95 3.08 13.65
N GLY A 35 8.76 2.16 13.10
CA GLY A 35 8.40 0.75 12.95
C GLY A 35 7.41 0.44 11.80
N PHE A 36 7.10 1.41 10.94
CA PHE A 36 6.23 1.22 9.77
C PHE A 36 6.65 2.11 8.58
N LEU A 37 6.23 1.73 7.37
CA LEU A 37 6.44 2.52 6.14
C LEU A 37 5.13 2.96 5.52
N VAL A 38 5.09 4.21 5.06
CA VAL A 38 3.98 4.78 4.28
C VAL A 38 4.53 5.28 2.94
N ALA A 39 3.78 5.06 1.87
CA ALA A 39 4.05 5.62 0.55
C ALA A 39 2.76 6.19 -0.04
N THR A 40 2.85 7.37 -0.66
CA THR A 40 1.75 7.94 -1.44
C THR A 40 2.28 8.33 -2.83
N ASN A 41 2.01 9.52 -3.34
CA ASN A 41 2.38 9.97 -4.69
C ASN A 41 3.41 11.11 -4.68
N HIS A 42 4.20 11.22 -3.61
CA HIS A 42 5.38 12.10 -3.54
C HIS A 42 6.56 11.36 -2.93
N PHE A 43 7.76 11.88 -3.15
CA PHE A 43 8.98 11.32 -2.59
C PHE A 43 9.19 11.81 -1.16
N MET A 44 9.62 10.89 -0.28
CA MET A 44 9.96 11.21 1.11
C MET A 44 11.46 11.20 1.35
N HIS A 45 12.24 10.48 0.54
CA HIS A 45 13.69 10.45 0.68
C HIS A 45 14.28 11.84 0.37
N PRO A 46 15.13 12.42 1.24
CA PRO A 46 15.65 13.78 1.04
C PRO A 46 16.30 14.01 -0.33
N GLU A 47 17.10 13.05 -0.79
CA GLU A 47 17.80 13.09 -2.08
C GLU A 47 16.90 12.91 -3.32
N MET A 48 15.61 12.64 -3.12
CA MET A 48 14.63 12.53 -4.20
C MET A 48 13.82 13.82 -4.38
N LYS A 49 13.91 14.77 -3.44
CA LYS A 49 13.11 16.01 -3.46
C LYS A 49 13.43 16.92 -4.64
N ASP A 50 14.68 16.95 -5.09
CA ASP A 50 15.15 17.80 -6.19
C ASP A 50 14.74 17.28 -7.57
N VAL A 51 14.50 15.97 -7.70
CA VAL A 51 14.04 15.33 -8.93
C VAL A 51 12.52 15.17 -9.00
N GLU A 52 11.80 15.58 -7.96
CA GLU A 52 10.34 15.49 -7.95
C GLU A 52 9.69 16.61 -8.77
N ASN A 53 8.80 16.24 -9.71
CA ASN A 53 7.93 17.20 -10.37
C ASN A 53 6.72 17.54 -9.49
N VAL A 54 6.89 18.51 -8.59
CA VAL A 54 5.85 18.97 -7.65
C VAL A 54 4.57 19.43 -8.37
N LYS A 55 4.66 19.94 -9.60
CA LYS A 55 3.48 20.38 -10.39
C LYS A 55 2.56 19.23 -10.77
N GLU A 56 3.09 18.01 -10.89
CA GLU A 56 2.32 16.82 -11.22
C GLU A 56 1.91 15.98 -10.00
N ARG A 57 2.35 16.38 -8.80
CA ARG A 57 1.98 15.73 -7.55
C ARG A 57 0.47 15.88 -7.31
N PRO A 58 -0.27 14.80 -7.03
CA PRO A 58 -1.65 14.91 -6.59
C PRO A 58 -1.75 15.80 -5.33
N PRO A 59 -2.59 16.84 -5.31
CA PRO A 59 -2.66 17.77 -4.17
C PRO A 59 -2.96 17.09 -2.82
N SER A 60 -3.69 15.98 -2.85
CA SER A 60 -4.03 15.20 -1.65
C SER A 60 -2.90 14.31 -1.14
N SER A 61 -1.76 14.22 -1.84
CA SER A 61 -0.72 13.24 -1.51
C SER A 61 -0.08 13.46 -0.15
N VAL A 62 0.26 14.70 0.19
CA VAL A 62 0.88 15.05 1.48
C VAL A 62 -0.10 14.79 2.63
N ARG A 63 -1.33 15.30 2.49
CA ARG A 63 -2.41 15.08 3.46
C ARG A 63 -2.72 13.60 3.73
N ARG A 64 -2.74 12.77 2.67
CA ARG A 64 -2.91 11.31 2.83
C ARG A 64 -1.77 10.71 3.64
N TYR A 65 -0.53 11.06 3.31
CA TYR A 65 0.65 10.55 3.99
C TYR A 65 0.61 10.91 5.48
N GLU A 66 0.36 12.18 5.80
CA GLU A 66 0.27 12.67 7.18
C GLU A 66 -0.85 11.98 7.94
N ARG A 67 -2.04 11.86 7.35
CA ARG A 67 -3.18 11.20 7.99
C ARG A 67 -2.93 9.72 8.28
N ILE A 68 -2.37 8.98 7.33
CA ILE A 68 -2.04 7.56 7.52
C ILE A 68 -0.97 7.42 8.61
N THR A 69 0.08 8.26 8.56
CA THR A 69 1.17 8.27 9.54
C THR A 69 0.65 8.59 10.94
N GLU A 70 -0.23 9.58 11.07
CA GLU A 70 -0.88 9.97 12.33
C GLU A 70 -1.66 8.80 12.92
N ILE A 71 -2.57 8.19 12.15
CA ILE A 71 -3.41 7.07 12.62
C ILE A 71 -2.55 5.90 13.11
N ILE A 72 -1.52 5.51 12.34
CA ILE A 72 -0.65 4.38 12.73
C ILE A 72 0.20 4.74 13.95
N SER A 73 0.71 5.97 14.03
CA SER A 73 1.51 6.42 15.19
C SER A 73 0.69 6.45 16.48
N LEU A 74 -0.56 6.91 16.42
CA LEU A 74 -1.48 6.88 17.56
C LEU A 74 -1.83 5.46 18.02
N ASN A 75 -1.66 4.46 17.15
CA ASN A 75 -1.81 3.04 17.46
C ASN A 75 -0.46 2.35 17.76
N GLY A 76 0.56 3.13 18.14
CA GLY A 76 1.86 2.60 18.56
C GLY A 76 2.63 1.89 17.45
N GLY A 77 2.42 2.27 16.19
CA GLY A 77 3.08 1.65 15.04
C GLY A 77 2.47 0.33 14.59
N ARG A 78 1.41 -0.15 15.26
CA ARG A 78 0.79 -1.45 14.97
C ARG A 78 -0.45 -1.30 14.09
N ILE A 79 -0.65 -2.26 13.21
CA ILE A 79 -1.79 -2.30 12.29
C ILE A 79 -2.39 -3.71 12.34
N ASP A 80 -3.66 -3.80 12.70
CA ASP A 80 -4.46 -4.99 12.48
C ASP A 80 -5.39 -4.82 11.26
N ILE A 81 -6.15 -5.86 10.93
CA ILE A 81 -7.06 -5.84 9.78
C ILE A 81 -8.16 -4.79 9.94
N GLN A 82 -8.62 -4.54 11.17
CA GLN A 82 -9.72 -3.60 11.41
C GLN A 82 -9.24 -2.16 11.21
N LEU A 83 -8.10 -1.80 11.80
CA LEU A 83 -7.47 -0.52 11.62
C LEU A 83 -7.07 -0.27 10.17
N ALA A 84 -6.56 -1.29 9.46
CA ALA A 84 -6.24 -1.17 8.03
C ALA A 84 -7.49 -0.81 7.20
N LYS A 85 -8.64 -1.42 7.49
CA LYS A 85 -9.91 -1.07 6.82
C LYS A 85 -10.34 0.36 7.14
N GLU A 86 -10.20 0.80 8.38
CA GLU A 86 -10.52 2.17 8.81
C GLU A 86 -9.64 3.21 8.10
N ILE A 87 -8.32 2.97 8.04
CA ILE A 87 -7.39 3.82 7.30
C ILE A 87 -7.80 3.90 5.82
N LEU A 88 -8.08 2.75 5.19
CA LEU A 88 -8.44 2.69 3.77
C LEU A 88 -9.81 3.34 3.47
N ALA A 89 -10.70 3.42 4.46
CA ALA A 89 -11.99 4.10 4.37
C ALA A 89 -11.95 5.59 4.76
N ASP A 90 -10.80 6.10 5.22
CA ASP A 90 -10.70 7.45 5.79
C ASP A 90 -10.87 8.55 4.72
N HIS A 91 -11.92 9.37 4.90
CA HIS A 91 -12.19 10.54 4.07
C HIS A 91 -11.44 11.81 4.56
N LYS A 92 -11.11 11.87 5.85
CA LYS A 92 -10.43 13.02 6.49
C LYS A 92 -8.98 13.19 6.00
N GLY A 93 -8.37 12.18 5.42
CA GLY A 93 -7.07 12.24 4.75
C GLY A 93 -7.18 12.19 3.25
N SER A 94 -8.39 12.02 2.69
CA SER A 94 -8.63 11.67 1.29
C SER A 94 -8.02 10.33 0.87
N VAL A 95 -7.87 9.38 1.80
CA VAL A 95 -7.39 8.02 1.50
C VAL A 95 -8.44 7.29 0.68
N CYS A 96 -9.69 7.27 1.16
CA CYS A 96 -10.85 6.95 0.35
C CYS A 96 -11.27 8.20 -0.43
N SER A 97 -10.92 8.28 -1.71
CA SER A 97 -11.19 9.45 -2.54
C SER A 97 -12.55 9.37 -3.23
N HIS A 98 -13.29 10.48 -3.21
CA HIS A 98 -14.60 10.65 -3.86
C HIS A 98 -14.69 12.04 -4.51
N ILE A 99 -14.13 12.20 -5.71
CA ILE A 99 -14.18 13.45 -6.48
C ILE A 99 -15.36 13.40 -7.44
N LYS A 100 -16.56 13.65 -6.91
CA LYS A 100 -17.84 13.56 -7.63
C LYS A 100 -17.87 14.32 -8.97
N PRO A 101 -17.40 15.57 -9.08
CA PRO A 101 -17.52 16.35 -10.32
C PRO A 101 -16.86 15.70 -11.53
N ILE A 102 -15.74 15.00 -11.32
CA ILE A 102 -14.97 14.34 -12.38
C ILE A 102 -15.10 12.82 -12.34
N ARG A 103 -16.04 12.29 -11.53
CA ARG A 103 -16.26 10.85 -11.31
C ARG A 103 -14.96 10.07 -11.00
N PHE A 104 -14.04 10.72 -10.29
CA PHE A 104 -12.76 10.14 -9.91
C PHE A 104 -12.79 9.71 -8.45
N GLY A 105 -12.12 8.61 -8.10
CA GLY A 105 -12.06 8.16 -6.72
C GLY A 105 -11.37 6.81 -6.57
N THR A 106 -11.34 6.32 -5.33
CA THR A 106 -10.77 5.00 -5.02
C THR A 106 -11.61 3.90 -5.65
N LEU A 107 -11.03 3.18 -6.60
CA LEU A 107 -11.73 2.14 -7.38
C LEU A 107 -11.78 0.79 -6.67
N TRP A 108 -10.78 0.49 -5.84
CA TRP A 108 -10.66 -0.74 -5.08
C TRP A 108 -9.56 -0.56 -4.01
N SER A 109 -9.47 -1.51 -3.09
CA SER A 109 -8.38 -1.61 -2.13
C SER A 109 -8.10 -3.05 -1.75
N PHE A 110 -6.96 -3.30 -1.13
CA PHE A 110 -6.64 -4.60 -0.58
C PHE A 110 -5.80 -4.47 0.69
N ILE A 111 -5.82 -5.53 1.51
CA ILE A 111 -4.99 -5.72 2.69
C ILE A 111 -4.30 -7.07 2.50
N ALA A 112 -2.98 -7.10 2.58
CA ALA A 112 -2.19 -8.32 2.45
C ALA A 112 -1.46 -8.61 3.77
N SER A 113 -1.55 -9.86 4.22
CA SER A 113 -0.76 -10.42 5.31
C SER A 113 0.22 -11.44 4.73
N PRO A 114 1.48 -11.06 4.47
CA PRO A 114 2.47 -11.93 3.82
C PRO A 114 2.76 -13.22 4.61
N SER A 115 2.90 -13.12 5.93
CA SER A 115 3.09 -14.27 6.84
C SER A 115 2.00 -15.33 6.67
N ASP A 116 0.74 -14.89 6.65
CA ASP A 116 -0.44 -15.74 6.54
C ASP A 116 -0.80 -16.07 5.09
N LYS A 117 -0.07 -15.52 4.12
CA LYS A 117 -0.31 -15.65 2.67
C LYS A 117 -1.77 -15.36 2.31
N THR A 118 -2.34 -14.36 2.98
CA THR A 118 -3.76 -13.98 2.88
C THR A 118 -3.88 -12.58 2.30
N VAL A 119 -4.85 -12.41 1.40
CA VAL A 119 -5.17 -11.11 0.80
C VAL A 119 -6.67 -10.90 0.94
N LEU A 120 -7.08 -9.76 1.46
CA LEU A 120 -8.47 -9.29 1.46
C LEU A 120 -8.61 -8.19 0.42
N ILE A 121 -9.61 -8.25 -0.44
CA ILE A 121 -9.85 -7.26 -1.50
C ILE A 121 -11.27 -6.72 -1.36
N ALA A 122 -11.41 -5.40 -1.51
CA ALA A 122 -12.69 -4.72 -1.61
C ALA A 122 -12.81 -4.03 -2.98
N PRO A 123 -13.72 -4.49 -3.87
CA PRO A 123 -14.01 -3.77 -5.11
C PRO A 123 -14.90 -2.55 -4.82
N GLY A 124 -14.53 -1.40 -5.35
CA GLY A 124 -15.18 -0.12 -5.07
C GLY A 124 -14.56 0.64 -3.89
N HIS A 125 -15.24 1.71 -3.48
CA HIS A 125 -14.78 2.57 -2.38
C HIS A 125 -14.73 1.78 -1.05
N PRO A 126 -13.58 1.73 -0.35
CA PRO A 126 -13.43 0.95 0.87
C PRO A 126 -14.37 1.34 2.01
N CYS A 127 -14.90 2.57 2.00
CA CYS A 127 -15.91 3.05 2.95
C CYS A 127 -17.31 2.44 2.74
N ARG A 128 -17.54 1.74 1.63
CA ARG A 128 -18.83 1.12 1.27
C ARG A 128 -18.70 -0.34 0.88
N ALA A 129 -17.55 -0.72 0.34
CA ALA A 129 -17.30 -2.05 -0.18
C ALA A 129 -16.99 -3.05 0.95
N HIS A 130 -17.40 -4.30 0.75
CA HIS A 130 -17.07 -5.39 1.66
C HIS A 130 -15.79 -6.10 1.21
N TYR A 131 -14.88 -6.31 2.15
CA TYR A 131 -13.68 -7.10 1.93
C TYR A 131 -14.00 -8.59 1.82
N LYS A 132 -13.44 -9.25 0.82
CA LYS A 132 -13.48 -10.70 0.64
C LYS A 132 -12.07 -11.24 0.50
N GLU A 133 -11.85 -12.45 0.99
CA GLU A 133 -10.57 -13.13 0.80
C GLU A 133 -10.35 -13.48 -0.69
N ASP A 134 -9.19 -13.08 -1.22
CA ASP A 134 -8.68 -13.56 -2.49
C ASP A 134 -7.89 -14.85 -2.29
N ARG A 135 -8.42 -15.94 -2.85
CA ARG A 135 -7.86 -17.29 -2.66
C ARG A 135 -6.88 -17.71 -3.75
N ARG A 136 -6.60 -16.86 -4.75
CA ARG A 136 -5.78 -17.25 -5.92
C ARG A 136 -4.36 -17.63 -5.51
N LEU A 137 -3.74 -16.88 -4.60
CA LEU A 137 -2.41 -17.19 -4.07
C LEU A 137 -2.38 -18.56 -3.37
N LYS A 138 -3.31 -18.79 -2.45
CA LYS A 138 -3.43 -20.07 -1.71
C LYS A 138 -3.67 -21.24 -2.66
N GLN A 139 -4.57 -21.09 -3.63
CA GLN A 139 -4.84 -22.11 -4.64
C GLN A 139 -3.61 -22.44 -5.50
N MET A 140 -2.86 -21.43 -5.93
CA MET A 140 -1.60 -21.63 -6.67
C MET A 140 -0.57 -22.40 -5.84
N LEU A 141 -0.41 -22.06 -4.55
CA LEU A 141 0.52 -22.74 -3.66
C LEU A 141 0.15 -24.21 -3.43
N ILE A 142 -1.15 -24.51 -3.26
CA ILE A 142 -1.65 -25.88 -3.15
C ILE A 142 -1.34 -26.67 -4.43
N ARG A 143 -1.59 -26.09 -5.61
CA ARG A 143 -1.29 -26.72 -6.90
C ARG A 143 0.20 -27.02 -7.08
N LYS A 144 1.09 -26.08 -6.71
CA LYS A 144 2.53 -26.30 -6.76
C LYS A 144 2.95 -27.46 -5.87
N ARG A 145 2.44 -27.52 -4.62
CA ARG A 145 2.75 -28.60 -3.67
C ARG A 145 2.22 -29.96 -4.14
N GLY A 146 1.01 -30.02 -4.68
CA GLY A 146 0.42 -31.26 -5.22
C GLY A 146 1.03 -31.75 -6.54
N GLY A 147 1.62 -30.86 -7.33
CA GLY A 147 2.36 -31.22 -8.54
C GLY A 147 3.71 -31.88 -8.27
N THR A 148 4.40 -31.49 -7.20
CA THR A 148 5.68 -32.09 -6.77
C THR A 148 5.55 -33.55 -6.32
N THR A 149 4.40 -33.97 -5.77
CA THR A 149 4.20 -35.36 -5.32
C THR A 149 4.02 -36.36 -6.47
N LYS A 150 3.69 -35.88 -7.69
CA LYS A 150 3.45 -36.73 -8.88
C LYS A 150 4.70 -37.01 -9.72
N LEU A 151 5.84 -36.40 -9.41
CA LEU A 151 7.12 -36.61 -10.12
C LEU A 151 8.08 -37.57 -9.37
N MET A 152 7.63 -38.20 -8.29
CA MET A 152 8.42 -39.16 -7.50
C MET A 152 7.80 -40.57 -7.46
N SER A 153 6.94 -40.91 -8.43
CA SER A 153 6.38 -42.26 -8.61
C SER A 153 6.69 -42.80 -9.99
#